data_AF-A0AA85EP45-F1
#
_entry.id   AF-A0AA85EP45-F1
#
_cell.length_a   1.000
_cell.length_b   1.000
_cell.length_c   1.000
_cell.angle_alpha   90.00
_cell.angle_beta   90.00
_cell.angle_gamma   90.00
#
_symmetry.space_group_name_H-M   'P 1'
#
loop_
_entity.id
_entity.type
_entity.pdbx_description
1 polymer ?
#
loop_
_entity_poly.entity_id
_entity_poly.type
_entity_poly.pdbx_seq_one_letter_code
_entity_poly.pdbx_strand_id
1 'polypeptide(L)'
;MVVIEKRDVIGISETWLTSEVFDNEIQLTDFISMVLSAIYYVTNQLNCAATVDLEMSAAIHIGELPLLKMILHAAKHPESSVNGILLSDQNHDSQIIITDYIPLFHSVINLTPMLETALYHIDSYCTAKGLQICGYFQANEHINCNTPSNIACKIGEKLAEKCGNICLLTFKNDALHRLTGNYFTVFCKSDWKWNETKYTFNPAVNKKLKEILHLKVHRQIFDFDDHLNDVNCDFLNLQLSKSLCV
;
A
#
# COMPACT_ATOMS: atom_id res chain seq x y z
N MET A 1 -0.03 -4.15 47.81
CA MET A 1 -0.52 -5.48 47.40
C MET A 1 -2.03 -5.33 47.21
N VAL A 2 -2.47 -5.09 45.98
CA VAL A 2 -3.88 -4.88 45.63
C VAL A 2 -4.33 -6.05 44.78
N VAL A 3 -5.56 -6.46 45.05
CA VAL A 3 -6.24 -7.75 44.88
C VAL A 3 -7.55 -7.35 44.19
N ILE A 4 -7.79 -7.77 42.95
CA ILE A 4 -8.84 -8.71 42.46
C ILE A 4 -9.51 -7.96 41.28
N GLU A 5 -9.78 -8.53 40.10
CA GLU A 5 -10.68 -9.66 39.82
C GLU A 5 -10.44 -10.20 38.39
N LYS A 6 -10.25 -11.52 38.25
CA LYS A 6 -10.50 -12.27 37.00
C LYS A 6 -11.84 -12.96 37.19
N ARG A 7 -12.81 -12.73 36.30
CA ARG A 7 -14.03 -13.54 36.23
C ARG A 7 -13.86 -14.62 35.18
N ASP A 8 -14.09 -15.84 35.64
CA ASP A 8 -13.99 -17.10 34.94
C ASP A 8 -15.11 -17.32 33.92
N VAL A 9 -14.69 -17.95 32.82
CA VAL A 9 -15.33 -19.04 32.07
C VAL A 9 -16.83 -19.21 32.30
N ILE A 10 -17.62 -18.84 31.29
CA ILE A 10 -19.05 -19.19 31.21
C ILE A 10 -19.14 -20.72 31.04
N GLY A 11 -19.49 -21.39 32.12
CA GLY A 11 -19.91 -22.78 32.13
C GLY A 11 -21.28 -22.93 31.47
N ILE A 12 -21.41 -23.91 30.58
CA ILE A 12 -22.69 -24.37 30.06
C ILE A 12 -22.96 -25.70 30.76
N SER A 13 -23.79 -25.67 31.81
CA SER A 13 -24.27 -26.88 32.47
C SER A 13 -25.35 -27.53 31.61
N GLU A 14 -25.17 -28.81 31.29
CA GLU A 14 -26.24 -29.69 30.82
C GLU A 14 -27.34 -29.78 31.90
N THR A 15 -28.58 -30.03 31.46
CA THR A 15 -29.88 -30.06 32.17
C THR A 15 -30.72 -28.83 31.78
N TRP A 16 -31.86 -28.91 31.11
CA TRP A 16 -32.97 -29.84 31.24
C TRP A 16 -33.74 -29.98 29.91
N LEU A 17 -33.88 -31.22 29.44
CA LEU A 17 -34.99 -31.66 28.61
C LEU A 17 -36.20 -31.86 29.55
N THR A 18 -37.11 -30.90 29.60
CA THR A 18 -38.48 -31.16 30.07
C THR A 18 -39.46 -30.56 29.08
N SER A 19 -40.38 -31.42 28.67
CA SER A 19 -41.52 -31.18 27.80
C SER A 19 -42.26 -29.88 28.13
N GLU A 20 -42.52 -29.06 27.11
CA GLU A 20 -43.86 -28.51 26.81
C GLU A 20 -43.79 -27.66 25.52
N VAL A 21 -44.49 -28.15 24.50
CA VAL A 21 -45.23 -27.42 23.46
C VAL A 21 -44.56 -26.16 22.89
N PHE A 22 -43.97 -26.29 21.69
CA PHE A 22 -44.21 -25.32 20.63
C PHE A 22 -44.27 -26.03 19.28
N ASP A 23 -45.47 -26.02 18.70
CA ASP A 23 -45.74 -26.33 17.31
C ASP A 23 -44.86 -25.47 16.40
N ASN A 24 -44.02 -26.14 15.59
CA ASN A 24 -43.71 -25.83 14.19
C ASN A 24 -42.54 -26.71 13.75
N GLU A 25 -42.71 -27.42 12.65
CA GLU A 25 -41.66 -28.19 11.98
C GLU A 25 -40.50 -27.28 11.57
N ILE A 26 -39.54 -27.06 12.47
CA ILE A 26 -38.17 -26.77 12.07
C ILE A 26 -37.59 -28.12 11.68
N GLN A 27 -37.48 -28.38 10.38
CA GLN A 27 -36.93 -29.65 9.91
C GLN A 27 -35.52 -29.81 10.48
N LEU A 28 -35.16 -31.02 10.92
CA LEU A 28 -33.86 -31.34 11.50
C LEU A 28 -32.68 -30.83 10.64
N THR A 29 -32.90 -30.70 9.33
CA THR A 29 -31.99 -30.09 8.34
C THR A 29 -31.70 -28.62 8.60
N ASP A 30 -32.69 -27.83 9.01
CA ASP A 30 -32.54 -26.39 9.26
C ASP A 30 -31.75 -26.14 10.53
N PHE A 31 -31.96 -26.97 11.55
CA PHE A 31 -31.20 -26.92 12.79
C PHE A 31 -29.72 -27.28 12.54
N ILE A 32 -29.44 -28.31 11.73
CA ILE A 32 -28.07 -28.69 11.34
C ILE A 32 -27.41 -27.58 10.52
N SER A 33 -28.13 -26.96 9.57
CA SER A 33 -27.61 -25.86 8.75
C SER A 33 -27.25 -24.63 9.59
N MET A 34 -28.11 -24.27 10.55
CA MET A 34 -27.86 -23.17 11.48
C MET A 34 -26.61 -23.42 12.33
N VAL A 35 -26.45 -24.63 12.86
CA VAL A 35 -25.27 -25.01 13.67
C VAL A 35 -23.99 -25.01 12.82
N LEU A 36 -24.02 -25.54 11.59
CA LEU A 36 -22.87 -25.51 10.67
C LEU A 36 -22.48 -24.08 10.28
N SER A 37 -23.44 -23.20 10.04
CA SER A 37 -23.18 -21.79 9.75
C SER A 37 -22.58 -21.06 10.96
N ALA A 38 -23.04 -21.36 12.17
CA ALA A 38 -22.50 -20.78 13.39
C ALA A 38 -21.06 -21.28 13.65
N ILE A 39 -20.78 -22.57 13.45
CA ILE A 39 -19.43 -23.13 13.54
C ILE A 39 -18.52 -22.52 12.48
N TYR A 40 -18.97 -22.39 11.23
CA TYR A 40 -18.20 -21.74 10.16
C TYR A 40 -17.91 -20.28 10.50
N TYR A 41 -18.89 -19.53 11.00
CA TYR A 41 -18.71 -18.14 11.39
C TYR A 41 -17.73 -17.98 12.57
N VAL A 42 -17.85 -18.82 13.60
CA VAL A 42 -16.91 -18.82 14.74
C VAL A 42 -15.51 -19.24 14.30
N THR A 43 -15.39 -20.23 13.41
CA THR A 43 -14.10 -20.64 12.83
C THR A 43 -13.49 -19.53 11.99
N ASN A 44 -14.31 -18.78 11.25
CA ASN A 44 -13.84 -17.65 10.45
C ASN A 44 -13.48 -16.43 11.32
N GLN A 45 -14.20 -16.19 12.42
CA GLN A 45 -13.81 -15.16 13.40
C GLN A 45 -12.54 -15.54 14.17
N LEU A 46 -12.37 -16.82 14.53
CA LEU A 46 -11.13 -17.32 15.14
C LEU A 46 -9.97 -17.29 14.15
N ASN A 47 -10.20 -17.56 12.85
CA ASN A 47 -9.18 -17.37 11.81
C ASN A 47 -8.86 -15.89 11.59
N CYS A 48 -9.86 -14.99 11.60
CA CYS A 48 -9.62 -13.54 11.59
C CYS A 48 -8.81 -13.09 12.81
N ALA A 49 -9.10 -13.62 14.00
CA ALA A 49 -8.33 -13.32 15.20
C ALA A 49 -6.91 -13.94 15.17
N ALA A 50 -6.76 -15.15 14.63
CA ALA A 50 -5.45 -15.79 14.46
C ALA A 50 -4.60 -15.14 13.36
N THR A 51 -5.22 -14.47 12.38
CA THR A 51 -4.50 -13.61 11.42
C THR A 51 -4.04 -12.29 12.02
N VAL A 52 -4.57 -11.89 13.19
CA VAL A 52 -4.11 -10.68 13.89
C VAL A 52 -2.80 -10.94 14.67
N ASP A 53 -2.51 -12.19 15.06
CA ASP A 53 -1.38 -12.50 15.95
C ASP A 53 -0.14 -13.12 15.27
N LEU A 54 -0.02 -13.03 13.93
CA LEU A 54 1.21 -13.36 13.19
C LEU A 54 1.55 -12.33 12.10
N GLU A 55 1.27 -11.04 12.33
CA GLU A 55 2.00 -9.98 11.63
C GLU A 55 3.41 -9.90 12.20
N MET A 56 4.35 -10.60 11.58
CA MET A 56 5.71 -10.11 11.54
C MET A 56 5.65 -8.71 10.94
N SER A 57 5.66 -7.68 11.79
CA SER A 57 5.55 -6.26 11.43
C SER A 57 6.37 -5.99 10.17
N ALA A 58 5.69 -5.80 9.04
CA ALA A 58 6.38 -5.50 7.80
C ALA A 58 7.05 -4.14 7.99
N ALA A 59 8.35 -4.05 7.72
CA ALA A 59 9.10 -2.80 7.88
C ALA A 59 8.56 -1.65 7.01
N ILE A 60 7.66 -1.94 6.06
CA ILE A 60 7.06 -0.98 5.15
C ILE A 60 5.55 -1.17 5.07
N HIS A 61 4.82 -0.08 5.26
CA HIS A 61 3.39 0.02 4.97
C HIS A 61 3.14 1.01 3.84
N ILE A 62 2.33 0.63 2.85
CA ILE A 62 1.94 1.49 1.74
C ILE A 62 0.49 1.93 1.92
N GLY A 63 0.28 3.24 2.09
CA GLY A 63 -1.05 3.84 2.16
C GLY A 63 -1.84 3.66 0.85
N GLU A 64 -3.16 3.83 0.95
CA GLU A 64 -4.06 3.71 -0.21
C GLU A 64 -3.73 4.71 -1.32
N LEU A 65 -3.62 5.99 -0.97
CA LEU A 65 -3.34 7.08 -1.91
C LEU A 65 -2.05 6.88 -2.73
N PRO A 66 -0.86 6.66 -2.11
CA PRO A 66 0.36 6.46 -2.88
C PRO A 66 0.31 5.21 -3.76
N LEU A 67 -0.32 4.12 -3.27
CA LEU A 67 -0.52 2.92 -4.07
C LEU A 67 -1.30 3.21 -5.34
N LEU A 68 -2.43 3.93 -5.23
CA LEU A 68 -3.23 4.31 -6.38
C LEU A 68 -2.45 5.21 -7.33
N LYS A 69 -1.80 6.27 -6.84
CA LYS A 69 -1.04 7.19 -7.70
C LYS A 69 0.10 6.50 -8.44
N MET A 70 0.86 5.62 -7.78
CA MET A 70 1.95 4.86 -8.42
C MET A 70 1.44 4.00 -9.58
N ILE A 71 0.33 3.29 -9.36
CA ILE A 71 -0.26 2.43 -10.40
C ILE A 71 -0.89 3.27 -11.52
N LEU A 72 -1.54 4.40 -11.20
CA LEU A 72 -2.07 5.32 -12.21
C LEU A 72 -0.96 5.92 -13.07
N HIS A 73 0.18 6.29 -12.48
CA HIS A 73 1.33 6.81 -13.21
C HIS A 73 1.88 5.76 -14.19
N ALA A 74 2.12 4.53 -13.73
CA ALA A 74 2.55 3.44 -14.59
C ALA A 74 1.53 3.09 -15.68
N ALA A 75 0.23 3.15 -15.37
CA ALA A 75 -0.84 2.89 -16.32
C ALA A 75 -1.01 4.00 -17.38
N LYS A 76 -0.58 5.23 -17.07
CA LYS A 76 -0.58 6.35 -18.03
C LYS A 76 0.47 6.16 -19.13
N HIS A 77 1.63 5.57 -18.78
CA HIS A 77 2.78 5.37 -19.67
C HIS A 77 3.20 3.89 -19.74
N PRO A 78 2.36 2.99 -20.27
CA PRO A 78 2.62 1.55 -20.22
C PRO A 78 3.84 1.09 -21.04
N GLU A 79 4.22 1.85 -22.08
CA GLU A 79 5.39 1.60 -22.91
C GLU A 79 6.69 2.23 -22.38
N SER A 80 6.66 2.98 -21.28
CA SER A 80 7.81 3.74 -20.78
C SER A 80 8.19 3.32 -19.37
N SER A 81 9.46 3.51 -19.02
CA SER A 81 9.88 3.45 -17.62
C SER A 81 9.43 4.71 -16.90
N VAL A 82 8.72 4.56 -15.78
CA VAL A 82 8.30 5.68 -14.94
C VAL A 82 9.00 5.67 -13.60
N ASN A 83 9.13 6.84 -12.98
CA ASN A 83 9.71 6.94 -11.64
C ASN A 83 9.03 8.01 -10.77
N GLY A 84 9.40 8.07 -9.50
CA GLY A 84 8.97 9.15 -8.62
C GLY A 84 9.45 9.02 -7.19
N ILE A 85 9.00 9.94 -6.34
CA ILE A 85 9.43 10.06 -4.94
C ILE A 85 8.30 9.62 -4.01
N LEU A 86 8.66 8.84 -3.01
CA LEU A 86 7.76 8.37 -1.96
C LEU A 86 7.91 9.27 -0.74
N LEU A 87 6.79 9.66 -0.16
CA LEU A 87 6.72 10.55 0.99
C LEU A 87 6.13 9.82 2.19
N SER A 88 6.58 10.21 3.38
CA SER A 88 6.00 9.82 4.65
C SER A 88 5.77 11.05 5.51
N ASP A 89 4.96 10.89 6.56
CA ASP A 89 4.95 11.84 7.66
C ASP A 89 6.32 11.83 8.38
N GLN A 90 6.63 12.90 9.13
CA GLN A 90 7.89 13.04 9.88
C GLN A 90 8.00 12.13 11.12
N ASN A 91 7.13 11.13 11.28
CA ASN A 91 7.14 10.26 12.44
C ASN A 91 8.27 9.22 12.34
N HIS A 92 9.15 9.23 13.33
CA HIS A 92 10.38 8.45 13.43
C HIS A 92 10.16 7.06 14.05
N ASP A 93 9.25 6.27 13.51
CA ASP A 93 9.14 4.87 13.90
C ASP A 93 10.11 3.98 13.13
N SER A 94 10.37 2.79 13.65
CA SER A 94 11.17 1.73 13.02
C SER A 94 10.60 1.25 11.68
N GLN A 95 9.38 1.69 11.33
CA GLN A 95 8.61 1.28 10.16
C GLN A 95 8.45 2.47 9.20
N ILE A 96 8.67 2.25 7.90
CA ILE A 96 8.41 3.24 6.87
C ILE A 96 6.93 3.19 6.48
N ILE A 97 6.19 4.26 6.74
CA ILE A 97 4.79 4.40 6.33
C ILE A 97 4.73 5.38 5.16
N ILE A 98 4.46 4.87 3.95
CA ILE A 98 4.34 5.69 2.75
C ILE A 98 2.95 6.31 2.72
N THR A 99 2.87 7.64 2.82
CA THR A 99 1.62 8.40 2.89
C THR A 99 1.28 9.13 1.60
N ASP A 100 2.26 9.45 0.76
CA ASP A 100 2.03 10.05 -0.56
C ASP A 100 3.12 9.67 -1.57
N TYR A 101 2.84 9.94 -2.85
CA TYR A 101 3.72 9.70 -3.98
C TYR A 101 3.66 10.88 -4.94
N ILE A 102 4.84 11.33 -5.39
CA ILE A 102 5.01 12.37 -6.40
C ILE A 102 5.59 11.73 -7.67
N PRO A 103 4.78 11.64 -8.75
CA PRO A 103 5.27 11.24 -10.08
C PRO A 103 6.33 12.21 -10.60
N LEU A 104 7.43 11.69 -11.13
CA LEU A 104 8.52 12.50 -11.66
C LEU A 104 8.60 12.42 -13.18
N PHE A 105 9.11 11.32 -13.72
CA PHE A 105 9.43 11.24 -15.14
C PHE A 105 8.83 9.99 -15.76
N HIS A 106 8.45 10.12 -17.03
CA HIS A 106 8.07 9.04 -17.94
C HIS A 106 8.99 8.96 -19.17
N SER A 107 10.02 9.82 -19.24
CA SER A 107 11.04 9.85 -20.28
C SER A 107 12.43 9.41 -19.76
N VAL A 108 13.50 9.59 -20.57
CA VAL A 108 14.87 9.15 -20.23
C VAL A 108 15.32 9.67 -18.86
N ILE A 109 15.39 8.76 -17.90
CA ILE A 109 15.67 8.97 -16.46
C ILE A 109 17.08 9.55 -16.18
N ASN A 110 17.91 9.74 -17.22
CA ASN A 110 19.32 10.13 -17.10
C ASN A 110 19.59 11.65 -17.08
N LEU A 111 18.56 12.49 -17.03
CA LEU A 111 18.73 13.95 -17.00
C LEU A 111 18.89 14.44 -15.56
N THR A 112 20.10 14.29 -15.01
CA THR A 112 20.48 14.72 -13.65
C THR A 112 19.98 16.14 -13.28
N PRO A 113 20.07 17.17 -14.15
CA PRO A 113 19.60 18.51 -13.80
C PRO A 113 18.09 18.59 -13.53
N MET A 114 17.30 17.80 -14.26
CA MET A 114 15.84 17.77 -14.09
C MET A 114 15.47 17.10 -12.78
N LEU A 115 16.14 16.00 -12.43
CA LEU A 115 15.95 15.31 -11.16
C LEU A 115 16.32 16.22 -9.97
N GLU A 116 17.44 16.94 -10.05
CA GLU A 116 17.86 17.89 -9.00
C GLU A 116 16.83 19.00 -8.80
N THR A 117 16.31 19.56 -9.90
CA THR A 117 15.26 20.59 -9.87
C THR A 117 13.98 20.04 -9.23
N ALA A 118 13.52 18.86 -9.65
CA ALA A 118 12.34 18.23 -9.09
C ALA A 118 12.50 17.95 -7.58
N LEU A 119 13.65 17.41 -7.17
CA LEU A 119 13.96 17.16 -5.77
C LEU A 119 13.98 18.45 -4.94
N TYR A 120 14.48 19.56 -5.48
CA TYR A 120 14.44 20.86 -4.81
C TYR A 120 13.00 21.32 -4.55
N HIS A 121 12.11 21.23 -5.55
CA HIS A 121 10.69 21.55 -5.38
C HIS A 121 10.01 20.66 -4.35
N ILE A 122 10.28 19.35 -4.40
CA ILE A 122 9.71 18.37 -3.46
C ILE A 122 10.21 18.62 -2.04
N ASP A 123 11.49 18.94 -1.85
CA ASP A 123 12.06 19.26 -0.53
C ASP A 123 11.38 20.48 0.11
N SER A 124 11.16 21.53 -0.70
CA SER A 124 10.41 22.72 -0.26
C SER A 124 8.97 22.39 0.08
N TYR A 125 8.31 21.54 -0.71
CA TYR A 125 6.94 21.09 -0.45
C TYR A 125 6.85 20.28 0.85
N CYS A 126 7.77 19.33 1.05
CA CYS A 126 7.84 18.51 2.26
C CYS A 126 8.03 19.36 3.51
N THR A 127 8.94 20.34 3.46
CA THR A 127 9.17 21.29 4.55
C THR A 127 7.90 22.07 4.89
N ALA A 128 7.17 22.55 3.89
CA ALA A 128 5.93 23.30 4.09
C ALA A 128 4.76 22.46 4.61
N LYS A 129 4.77 21.14 4.37
CA LYS A 129 3.69 20.21 4.77
C LYS A 129 4.00 19.33 5.97
N GLY A 130 5.21 19.40 6.52
CA GLY A 130 5.61 18.49 7.60
C GLY A 130 5.79 17.05 7.13
N LEU A 131 6.19 16.86 5.87
CA LEU A 131 6.48 15.55 5.26
C LEU A 131 7.99 15.35 5.17
N GLN A 132 8.39 14.12 4.84
CA GLN A 132 9.76 13.76 4.50
C GLN A 132 9.80 12.80 3.32
N ILE A 133 10.92 12.79 2.59
CA ILE A 133 11.18 11.81 1.54
C ILE A 133 11.56 10.49 2.22
N CYS A 134 10.84 9.42 1.91
CA CYS A 134 11.04 8.09 2.51
C CYS A 134 11.43 7.01 1.49
N GLY A 135 11.43 7.33 0.19
CA GLY A 135 11.65 6.32 -0.83
C GLY A 135 11.75 6.85 -2.25
N TYR A 136 12.17 5.95 -3.15
CA TYR A 136 12.16 6.16 -4.59
C TYR A 136 11.42 5.01 -5.28
N PHE A 137 10.58 5.36 -6.25
CA PHE A 137 9.78 4.44 -7.03
C PHE A 137 10.33 4.33 -8.46
N GLN A 138 10.32 3.11 -8.99
CA GLN A 138 10.63 2.83 -10.39
C GLN A 138 9.67 1.77 -10.96
N ALA A 139 9.11 2.00 -12.14
CA ALA A 139 8.59 0.96 -13.00
C ALA A 139 9.54 0.80 -14.20
N ASN A 140 10.04 -0.41 -14.43
CA ASN A 140 10.92 -0.69 -15.57
C ASN A 140 10.11 -0.81 -16.86
N GLU A 141 10.73 -0.67 -18.02
CA GLU A 141 10.07 -0.88 -19.33
C GLU A 141 9.74 -2.38 -19.55
N HIS A 142 10.65 -3.27 -19.14
CA HIS A 142 10.50 -4.70 -19.34
C HIS A 142 9.66 -5.37 -18.23
N ILE A 143 8.63 -6.11 -18.64
CA ILE A 143 7.68 -6.79 -17.75
C ILE A 143 8.33 -7.75 -16.75
N ASN A 144 9.46 -8.37 -17.13
CA ASN A 144 10.16 -9.35 -16.29
C ASN A 144 11.25 -8.73 -15.40
N CYS A 145 11.48 -7.42 -15.49
CA CYS A 145 12.52 -6.75 -14.73
C CYS A 145 11.91 -6.13 -13.46
N ASN A 146 11.93 -6.89 -12.36
CA ASN A 146 11.36 -6.47 -11.06
C ASN A 146 12.44 -6.02 -10.06
N THR A 147 13.63 -5.71 -10.56
CA THR A 147 14.78 -5.25 -9.75
C THR A 147 15.07 -3.78 -10.04
N PRO A 148 15.54 -3.01 -9.05
CA PRO A 148 15.93 -1.62 -9.25
C PRO A 148 17.11 -1.54 -10.24
N SER A 149 17.07 -0.54 -11.11
CA SER A 149 18.19 -0.25 -12.01
C SER A 149 19.39 0.29 -11.23
N ASN A 150 20.59 0.24 -11.84
CA ASN A 150 21.79 0.86 -11.24
C ASN A 150 21.61 2.36 -10.96
N ILE A 151 20.80 3.05 -11.78
CA ILE A 151 20.48 4.46 -11.59
C ILE A 151 19.59 4.63 -10.36
N ALA A 152 18.54 3.82 -10.21
CA ALA A 152 17.69 3.84 -9.02
C ALA A 152 18.46 3.53 -7.74
N CYS A 153 19.40 2.57 -7.77
CA CYS A 153 20.27 2.29 -6.64
C CYS A 153 21.12 3.51 -6.24
N LYS A 154 21.71 4.21 -7.22
CA LYS A 154 22.50 5.43 -6.97
C LYS A 154 21.65 6.57 -6.43
N ILE A 155 20.45 6.78 -6.98
CA ILE A 155 19.50 7.78 -6.48
C ILE A 155 19.11 7.45 -5.04
N GLY A 156 18.77 6.18 -4.76
CA GLY A 156 18.44 5.70 -3.43
C GLY A 156 19.57 5.91 -2.42
N GLU A 157 20.83 5.68 -2.83
CA GLU A 157 21.99 5.97 -1.99
C GLU A 157 22.10 7.45 -1.65
N LYS A 158 21.91 8.34 -2.63
CA LYS A 158 21.92 9.79 -2.42
C LYS A 158 20.77 10.29 -1.56
N LEU A 159 19.58 9.72 -1.72
CA LEU A 159 18.45 10.02 -0.84
C LEU A 159 18.71 9.54 0.58
N ALA A 160 19.28 8.35 0.77
CA ALA A 160 19.60 7.82 2.09
C ALA A 160 20.68 8.63 2.83
N GLU A 161 21.67 9.17 2.11
CA GLU A 161 22.66 10.10 2.67
C GLU A 161 22.00 11.35 3.28
N LYS A 162 20.93 11.86 2.66
CA LYS A 162 20.23 13.08 3.10
C LYS A 162 19.12 12.81 4.12
N CYS A 163 18.34 11.76 3.91
CA CYS A 163 17.05 11.53 4.58
C CYS A 163 17.07 10.35 5.56
N GLY A 164 18.16 9.58 5.61
CA GLY A 164 18.29 8.42 6.49
C GLY A 164 17.68 7.15 5.90
N ASN A 165 16.71 6.55 6.59
CA ASN A 165 16.12 5.29 6.18
C ASN A 165 15.20 5.49 4.96
N ILE A 166 15.56 4.88 3.83
CA ILE A 166 14.90 5.02 2.53
C ILE A 166 14.62 3.64 1.94
N CYS A 167 13.47 3.49 1.28
CA CYS A 167 13.15 2.28 0.50
C CYS A 167 13.21 2.53 -1.02
N LEU A 168 13.56 1.48 -1.77
CA LEU A 168 13.38 1.44 -3.22
C LEU A 168 12.19 0.54 -3.55
N LEU A 169 11.26 1.06 -4.34
CA LEU A 169 10.04 0.35 -4.69
C LEU A 169 9.99 0.15 -6.20
N THR A 170 9.98 -1.11 -6.64
CA THR A 170 9.90 -1.46 -8.06
C THR A 170 8.51 -1.98 -8.39
N PHE A 171 7.87 -1.43 -9.43
CA PHE A 171 6.58 -1.91 -9.90
C PHE A 171 6.69 -3.20 -10.72
N LYS A 172 5.75 -4.11 -10.50
CA LYS A 172 5.60 -5.33 -11.27
C LYS A 172 4.63 -5.07 -12.41
N ASN A 173 5.12 -4.85 -13.63
CA ASN A 173 4.25 -4.44 -14.75
C ASN A 173 3.17 -5.48 -15.08
N ASP A 174 3.42 -6.75 -14.81
CA ASP A 174 2.43 -7.83 -14.95
C ASP A 174 1.26 -7.72 -13.95
N ALA A 175 1.41 -6.92 -12.89
CA ALA A 175 0.37 -6.66 -11.91
C ALA A 175 -0.77 -5.77 -12.45
N LEU A 176 -0.53 -4.95 -13.48
CA LEU A 176 -1.60 -4.16 -14.14
C LEU A 176 -2.68 -5.07 -14.74
N HIS A 177 -2.28 -6.22 -15.29
CA HIS A 177 -3.22 -7.16 -15.90
C HIS A 177 -3.94 -8.02 -14.87
N ARG A 178 -3.28 -8.37 -13.77
CA ARG A 178 -3.79 -9.35 -12.81
C ARG A 178 -4.57 -8.73 -11.66
N LEU A 179 -4.17 -7.55 -11.18
CA LEU A 179 -4.77 -6.88 -10.01
C LEU A 179 -4.91 -7.83 -8.80
N THR A 180 -3.89 -8.67 -8.58
CA THR A 180 -3.87 -9.78 -7.61
C THR A 180 -3.35 -9.39 -6.22
N GLY A 181 -3.12 -8.10 -5.96
CA GLY A 181 -2.60 -7.62 -4.68
C GLY A 181 -1.09 -7.70 -4.49
N ASN A 182 -0.33 -8.21 -5.47
CA ASN A 182 1.14 -8.18 -5.46
C ASN A 182 1.62 -7.24 -6.57
N TYR A 183 1.80 -5.97 -6.20
CA TYR A 183 2.05 -4.87 -7.15
C TYR A 183 3.52 -4.48 -7.21
N PHE A 184 4.27 -4.70 -6.12
CA PHE A 184 5.60 -4.14 -5.97
C PHE A 184 6.60 -5.18 -5.47
N THR A 185 7.88 -4.92 -5.75
CA THR A 185 9.01 -5.48 -5.03
C THR A 185 9.66 -4.33 -4.27
N VAL A 186 9.87 -4.49 -2.97
CA VAL A 186 10.40 -3.40 -2.13
C VAL A 186 11.75 -3.79 -1.57
N PHE A 187 12.67 -2.83 -1.54
CA PHE A 187 14.04 -3.02 -1.07
C PHE A 187 14.37 -2.00 0.00
N CYS A 188 14.89 -2.47 1.13
CA CYS A 188 15.51 -1.64 2.16
C CYS A 188 17.02 -1.79 2.10
N LYS A 189 17.73 -0.72 2.45
CA LYS A 189 19.18 -0.78 2.61
C LYS A 189 19.53 -1.40 3.96
N SER A 190 20.31 -2.47 3.95
CA SER A 190 21.02 -2.97 5.12
C SER A 190 22.50 -2.99 4.78
N ASP A 191 23.29 -2.28 5.59
CA ASP A 191 24.72 -2.06 5.37
C ASP A 191 25.01 -1.42 4.00
N TRP A 192 25.49 -2.23 3.05
CA TRP A 192 25.94 -1.81 1.71
C TRP A 192 25.09 -2.39 0.58
N LYS A 193 24.00 -3.11 0.91
CA LYS A 193 23.20 -3.83 -0.07
C LYS A 193 21.71 -3.55 0.09
N TRP A 194 21.03 -3.45 -1.05
CA TRP A 194 19.58 -3.43 -1.13
C TRP A 194 19.04 -4.85 -0.99
N ASN A 195 18.20 -5.08 0.03
CA ASN A 195 17.61 -6.39 0.31
C ASN A 195 16.10 -6.32 0.16
N GLU A 196 15.52 -7.31 -0.52
CA GLU A 196 14.07 -7.40 -0.67
C GLU A 196 13.39 -7.53 0.69
N THR A 197 12.36 -6.74 0.91
CA THR A 197 11.64 -6.61 2.17
C THR A 197 10.13 -6.71 1.90
N LYS A 198 9.41 -7.33 2.83
CA LYS A 198 7.95 -7.43 2.74
C LYS A 198 7.30 -6.06 2.99
N TYR A 199 6.17 -5.84 2.33
CA TYR A 199 5.34 -4.65 2.54
C TYR A 199 3.89 -5.07 2.83
N THR A 200 3.15 -4.20 3.52
CA THR A 200 1.70 -4.33 3.73
C THR A 200 0.95 -3.17 3.09
N PHE A 201 -0.32 -3.38 2.77
CA PHE A 201 -1.27 -2.37 2.34
C PHE A 201 -2.68 -2.90 2.62
N ASN A 202 -3.68 -2.01 2.68
CA ASN A 202 -5.07 -2.44 2.88
C ASN A 202 -5.63 -3.09 1.60
N PRO A 203 -6.02 -4.38 1.58
CA PRO A 203 -6.54 -5.05 0.39
C PRO A 203 -7.84 -4.45 -0.18
N ALA A 204 -8.57 -3.66 0.61
CA ALA A 204 -9.78 -2.95 0.16
C ALA A 204 -9.51 -2.03 -1.06
N VAL A 205 -8.27 -1.52 -1.18
CA VAL A 205 -7.85 -0.68 -2.32
C VAL A 205 -8.04 -1.38 -3.67
N ASN A 206 -7.99 -2.71 -3.73
CA ASN A 206 -8.08 -3.47 -4.97
C ASN A 206 -9.43 -3.25 -5.69
N LYS A 207 -10.52 -3.05 -4.93
CA LYS A 207 -11.84 -2.76 -5.50
C LYS A 207 -11.83 -1.39 -6.18
N LYS A 208 -11.33 -0.38 -5.47
CA LYS A 208 -11.20 1.00 -5.98
C LYS A 208 -10.25 1.09 -7.17
N LEU A 209 -9.12 0.39 -7.10
CA LEU A 209 -8.14 0.33 -8.17
C LEU A 209 -8.76 -0.18 -9.49
N LYS A 210 -9.55 -1.25 -9.43
CA LYS A 210 -10.29 -1.78 -10.60
C LYS A 210 -11.21 -0.73 -11.21
N GLU A 211 -11.95 -0.01 -10.36
CA GLU A 211 -12.88 1.03 -10.79
C GLU A 211 -12.18 2.20 -11.46
N ILE A 212 -11.15 2.79 -10.82
CA ILE A 212 -10.46 3.95 -11.36
C ILE A 212 -9.67 3.62 -12.65
N LEU A 213 -9.16 2.39 -12.79
CA LEU A 213 -8.53 1.93 -14.02
C LEU A 213 -9.55 1.79 -15.15
N HIS A 214 -10.73 1.24 -14.85
CA HIS A 214 -11.84 1.13 -15.81
C HIS A 214 -12.33 2.52 -16.29
N LEU A 215 -12.45 3.47 -15.36
CA LEU A 215 -12.80 4.87 -15.63
C LEU A 215 -11.68 5.68 -16.29
N LYS A 216 -10.52 5.07 -16.54
CA LYS A 216 -9.33 5.70 -17.14
C LYS A 216 -8.84 6.94 -16.40
N VAL A 217 -8.94 6.93 -15.08
CA VAL A 217 -8.45 8.02 -14.21
C VAL A 217 -6.94 8.24 -14.38
N HIS A 218 -6.19 7.22 -14.85
CA HIS A 218 -4.76 7.34 -15.15
C HIS A 218 -4.44 8.42 -16.19
N ARG A 219 -5.41 8.88 -16.98
CA ARG A 219 -5.21 10.00 -17.92
C ARG A 219 -5.15 11.36 -17.24
N GLN A 220 -5.53 11.45 -15.97
CA GLN A 220 -5.65 12.69 -15.20
C GLN A 220 -4.47 12.94 -14.27
N ILE A 221 -3.59 11.94 -14.07
CA ILE A 221 -2.38 12.12 -13.28
C ILE A 221 -1.34 12.86 -14.12
N PHE A 222 -0.70 13.86 -13.52
CA PHE A 222 0.42 14.58 -14.13
C PHE A 222 1.71 14.22 -13.41
N ASP A 223 2.80 14.10 -14.16
CA ASP A 223 4.13 14.00 -13.60
C ASP A 223 4.93 15.29 -13.81
N PHE A 224 6.18 15.27 -13.37
CA PHE A 224 7.06 16.42 -13.50
C PHE A 224 7.45 16.69 -14.95
N ASP A 225 7.56 15.66 -15.80
CA ASP A 225 7.73 15.84 -17.25
C ASP A 225 6.55 16.61 -17.87
N ASP A 226 5.31 16.29 -17.52
CA ASP A 226 4.12 17.05 -17.94
C ASP A 226 4.19 18.51 -17.48
N HIS A 227 4.63 18.74 -16.23
CA HIS A 227 4.79 20.09 -15.66
C HIS A 227 5.88 20.92 -16.35
N LEU A 228 6.98 20.29 -16.75
CA LEU A 228 8.04 20.96 -17.52
C LEU A 228 7.54 21.40 -18.90
N ASN A 229 6.61 20.65 -19.49
CA ASN A 229 5.99 21.00 -20.77
C ASN A 229 4.89 22.05 -20.63
N ASP A 230 4.08 21.97 -19.57
CA ASP A 230 3.06 22.96 -19.22
C ASP A 230 3.01 23.16 -17.70
N VAL A 231 3.43 24.36 -17.25
CA VAL A 231 3.48 24.73 -15.83
C VAL A 231 2.12 24.70 -15.12
N ASN A 232 1.02 24.65 -15.88
CA ASN A 232 -0.32 24.50 -15.32
C ASN A 232 -0.64 23.05 -14.92
N CYS A 233 0.14 22.07 -15.37
CA CYS A 233 0.03 20.67 -14.95
C CYS A 233 0.50 20.53 -13.49
N ASP A 234 -0.41 20.20 -12.59
CA ASP A 234 -0.11 19.99 -11.17
C ASP A 234 0.51 18.61 -10.92
N PHE A 235 1.84 18.53 -10.91
CA PHE A 235 2.57 17.28 -10.62
C PHE A 235 2.41 16.80 -9.16
N LEU A 236 1.96 17.65 -8.23
CA LEU A 236 1.60 17.22 -6.87
C LEU A 236 0.24 16.50 -6.84
N ASN A 237 -0.55 16.67 -7.91
CA ASN A 237 -1.84 16.03 -8.13
C ASN A 237 -2.83 16.27 -6.98
N LEU A 238 -2.87 17.47 -6.40
CA LEU A 238 -3.61 17.74 -5.16
C LEU A 238 -5.12 17.56 -5.31
N GLN A 239 -5.67 17.94 -6.47
CA GLN A 239 -7.10 17.76 -6.76
C GLN A 239 -7.43 16.28 -7.02
N LEU A 240 -6.56 15.59 -7.77
CA LEU A 240 -6.71 14.16 -8.02
C LEU A 240 -6.64 13.38 -6.70
N SER A 241 -5.68 13.67 -5.82
CA SER A 241 -5.56 13.06 -4.48
C SER A 241 -6.84 13.18 -3.67
N LYS A 242 -7.47 14.37 -3.67
CA LYS A 242 -8.74 14.59 -2.96
C LYS A 242 -9.83 13.69 -3.51
N SER A 243 -9.95 13.59 -4.84
CA SER A 243 -10.95 12.72 -5.47
C SER A 243 -10.70 11.22 -5.21
N LEU A 244 -9.44 10.82 -5.06
CA LEU A 244 -9.05 9.44 -4.74
C LEU A 244 -9.20 9.08 -3.26
N CYS A 245 -9.41 10.03 -2.36
CA CYS A 245 -9.62 9.77 -0.92
C CYS A 245 -11.09 9.71 -0.51
N VAL A 246 -12.02 9.98 -1.44
CA VAL A 246 -13.49 9.82 -1.26
C VAL A 246 -13.89 8.37 -1.48
#